data_AF-A0A1I7TBC0-F1
#
_entry.id   AF-A0A1I7TBC0-F1
#
_cell.length_a   1.000
_cell.length_b   1.000
_cell.length_c   1.000
_cell.angle_alpha   90.00
_cell.angle_beta   90.00
_cell.angle_gamma   90.00
#
_symmetry.space_group_name_H-M   'P 1'
#
loop_
_entity.id
_entity.type
_entity.pdbx_description
1 polymer ?
#
loop_
_entity_poly.entity_id
_entity_poly.type
_entity_poly.pdbx_seq_one_letter_code
_entity_poly.pdbx_strand_id
1 'polypeptide(L)'
;MIEDFSIVFGVPKYRTSKPKKVTRKFSFTRLLQPIDNLVTCPTCSNIHPSDTICDSCYAKIHELTSEIKRKMMEYNPYVGEKQDKEVYVKFKGEQETPADVVKGKRVLEMEKERPTWFKKLTLKE
;
A
#
# COMPACT_ATOMS: atom_id res chain seq x y z
N MET A 1 -52.00 -28.08 -21.70
CA MET A 1 -50.81 -28.34 -20.86
C MET A 1 -49.70 -27.42 -21.34
N ILE A 2 -49.15 -26.58 -20.47
CA ILE A 2 -48.08 -25.64 -20.81
C ILE A 2 -46.77 -26.42 -20.67
N GLU A 3 -46.33 -27.05 -21.76
CA GLU A 3 -45.17 -27.95 -21.75
C GLU A 3 -43.82 -27.19 -21.76
N ASP A 4 -43.85 -25.87 -21.93
CA ASP A 4 -42.65 -25.06 -22.16
C ASP A 4 -42.43 -24.07 -20.99
N PHE A 5 -41.99 -24.59 -19.84
CA PHE A 5 -41.65 -23.80 -18.63
C PHE A 5 -40.48 -22.82 -18.83
N SER A 6 -39.83 -22.82 -20.00
CA SER A 6 -38.69 -21.97 -20.31
C SER A 6 -39.00 -20.47 -20.22
N ILE A 7 -40.27 -20.07 -20.38
CA ILE A 7 -40.74 -18.68 -20.22
C ILE A 7 -40.80 -18.26 -18.74
N VAL A 8 -41.16 -19.17 -17.83
CA VAL A 8 -41.28 -18.91 -16.38
C VAL A 8 -39.89 -18.76 -15.73
N PHE A 9 -38.88 -19.43 -16.28
CA PHE A 9 -37.51 -19.44 -15.74
C PHE A 9 -36.57 -18.37 -16.32
N GLY A 10 -37.06 -17.46 -17.20
CA GLY A 10 -36.24 -16.38 -17.76
C GLY A 10 -35.05 -16.86 -18.61
N VAL A 11 -35.16 -18.04 -19.21
CA VAL A 11 -34.05 -18.70 -19.93
C VAL A 11 -33.95 -18.17 -21.37
N PRO A 12 -32.75 -17.99 -21.94
CA PRO A 12 -32.60 -17.60 -23.33
C PRO A 12 -33.28 -18.60 -24.27
N LYS A 13 -34.30 -18.14 -25.01
CA LYS A 13 -35.08 -19.01 -25.92
C LYS A 13 -34.24 -19.62 -27.05
N TYR A 14 -33.17 -18.95 -27.47
CA TYR A 14 -32.28 -19.43 -28.53
C TYR A 14 -30.80 -19.25 -28.17
N ARG A 15 -29.96 -20.16 -28.66
CA ARG A 15 -28.52 -20.05 -28.57
C ARG A 15 -28.04 -18.81 -29.35
N THR A 16 -27.35 -17.89 -28.68
CA THR A 16 -26.74 -16.74 -29.34
C THR A 16 -25.64 -17.19 -30.30
N SER A 17 -25.69 -16.74 -31.56
CA SER A 17 -24.69 -17.08 -32.58
C SER A 17 -23.31 -16.50 -32.24
N LYS A 18 -22.25 -17.15 -32.75
CA LYS A 18 -20.86 -16.71 -32.52
C LYS A 18 -20.62 -15.25 -32.95
N PRO A 19 -21.09 -14.77 -34.12
CA PRO A 19 -20.93 -13.37 -34.51
C PRO A 19 -21.56 -12.39 -33.51
N LYS A 20 -22.80 -12.66 -33.04
CA LYS A 20 -23.48 -11.84 -32.03
C LYS A 20 -22.74 -11.80 -30.69
N LYS A 21 -22.08 -12.89 -30.29
CA LYS A 21 -21.24 -12.92 -29.09
C LYS A 21 -19.97 -12.11 -29.26
N VAL A 22 -19.31 -12.23 -30.41
CA VAL A 22 -18.06 -11.50 -30.73
C VAL A 22 -18.32 -10.00 -30.77
N THR A 23 -19.36 -9.55 -31.48
CA THR A 23 -19.69 -8.11 -31.56
C THR A 23 -20.04 -7.51 -30.20
N ARG A 24 -20.73 -8.26 -29.32
CA ARG A 24 -21.01 -7.80 -27.95
C ARG A 24 -19.76 -7.74 -27.07
N LYS A 25 -18.83 -8.68 -27.24
CA LYS A 25 -17.57 -8.73 -26.47
C LYS A 25 -16.58 -7.63 -26.89
N PHE A 26 -16.44 -7.42 -28.19
CA PHE A 26 -15.49 -6.45 -28.77
C PHE A 26 -16.18 -5.16 -29.24
N SER A 27 -17.31 -4.82 -28.62
CA SER A 27 -17.92 -3.50 -28.79
C SER A 27 -16.97 -2.44 -28.24
N PHE A 28 -16.94 -1.26 -28.85
CA PHE A 28 -16.12 -0.12 -28.41
C PHE A 28 -16.26 0.18 -26.91
N THR A 29 -17.46 -0.01 -26.35
CA THR A 29 -17.77 0.18 -24.91
C THR A 29 -17.09 -0.81 -23.96
N ARG A 30 -16.55 -1.92 -24.47
CA ARG A 30 -15.95 -3.02 -23.70
C ARG A 30 -14.46 -3.19 -23.96
N LEU A 31 -13.88 -2.36 -24.83
CA LEU A 31 -12.46 -2.40 -25.12
C LEU A 31 -11.68 -1.70 -23.99
N LEU A 32 -10.56 -2.32 -23.60
CA LEU A 32 -9.60 -1.68 -22.71
C LEU A 32 -9.06 -0.42 -23.39
N GLN A 33 -9.11 0.70 -22.69
CA GLN A 33 -8.52 1.94 -23.16
C GLN A 33 -7.03 1.96 -22.76
N PRO A 34 -6.15 2.53 -23.60
CA PRO A 34 -4.79 2.81 -23.19
C PRO A 34 -4.78 3.76 -21.99
N ILE A 35 -3.74 3.67 -21.17
CA ILE A 35 -3.54 4.56 -20.03
C ILE A 35 -2.49 5.59 -20.45
N ASP A 36 -2.89 6.86 -20.52
CA ASP A 36 -2.02 7.94 -20.99
C ASP A 36 -1.29 8.67 -19.84
N ASN A 37 -1.70 8.41 -18.59
CA ASN A 37 -1.24 9.13 -17.39
C ASN A 37 0.01 8.49 -16.72
N LEU A 38 0.87 7.83 -17.50
CA LEU A 38 2.06 7.17 -16.96
C LEU A 38 3.21 8.16 -16.83
N VAL A 39 3.79 8.26 -15.63
CA VAL A 39 4.89 9.15 -15.30
C VAL A 39 6.05 8.33 -14.70
N THR A 40 7.28 8.78 -14.92
CA THR A 40 8.47 8.18 -14.32
C THR A 40 8.75 8.75 -12.93
N CYS A 41 8.96 7.88 -11.96
CA CYS A 41 9.27 8.30 -10.59
C CYS A 41 10.65 8.99 -10.53
N PRO A 42 10.78 10.17 -9.90
CA PRO A 42 12.06 10.87 -9.81
C PRO A 42 13.10 10.17 -8.92
N THR A 43 12.68 9.26 -8.04
CA THR A 43 13.58 8.61 -7.07
C THR A 43 14.12 7.27 -7.56
N CYS A 44 13.29 6.46 -8.23
CA CYS A 44 13.63 5.10 -8.62
C CYS A 44 13.48 4.82 -10.13
N SER A 45 13.02 5.81 -10.91
CA SER A 45 12.79 5.72 -12.35
C SER A 45 11.75 4.67 -12.79
N ASN A 46 11.03 4.04 -11.86
CA ASN A 46 9.92 3.16 -12.20
C ASN A 46 8.70 3.97 -12.67
N ILE A 47 7.92 3.38 -13.57
CA ILE A 47 6.72 4.01 -14.11
C ILE A 47 5.55 3.80 -13.17
N HIS A 48 4.79 4.86 -12.89
CA HIS A 48 3.55 4.79 -12.13
C HIS A 48 2.52 5.79 -12.67
N PRO A 49 1.22 5.61 -12.38
CA PRO A 49 0.21 6.60 -12.69
C PRO A 49 0.45 7.93 -11.96
N SER A 50 0.19 9.06 -12.62
CA SER A 50 0.38 10.43 -12.09
C SER A 50 -0.30 10.66 -10.74
N ASP A 51 -1.48 10.07 -10.55
CA ASP A 51 -2.34 10.32 -9.38
C ASP A 51 -1.98 9.44 -8.18
N THR A 52 -0.97 8.56 -8.33
CA THR A 52 -0.58 7.56 -7.34
C THR A 52 0.88 7.71 -6.94
N ILE A 53 1.21 7.31 -5.71
CA ILE A 53 2.59 7.21 -5.24
C ILE A 53 3.25 6.00 -5.93
N CYS A 54 4.55 6.06 -6.20
CA CYS A 54 5.28 4.93 -6.78
C CYS A 54 5.26 3.70 -5.86
N ASP A 55 4.76 2.57 -6.37
CA ASP A 55 4.66 1.29 -5.65
C ASP A 55 5.99 0.81 -5.10
N SER A 56 7.07 0.90 -5.89
CA SER A 56 8.38 0.40 -5.47
C SER A 56 9.01 1.22 -4.33
N CYS A 57 8.78 2.54 -4.33
CA CYS A 57 9.21 3.42 -3.24
C CYS A 57 8.37 3.16 -2.00
N TYR A 58 7.06 3.02 -2.18
CA TYR A 58 6.14 2.73 -1.09
C TYR A 58 6.44 1.38 -0.43
N ALA A 59 6.75 0.33 -1.21
CA ALA A 59 7.10 -0.99 -0.69
C ALA A 59 8.30 -0.94 0.26
N LYS A 60 9.38 -0.22 -0.10
CA LYS A 60 10.56 -0.03 0.76
C LYS A 60 10.21 0.65 2.09
N ILE A 61 9.34 1.67 2.04
CA ILE A 61 8.87 2.39 3.24
C ILE A 61 7.97 1.48 4.08
N HIS A 62 7.10 0.72 3.43
CA HIS A 62 6.19 -0.22 4.07
C HIS A 62 6.95 -1.30 4.83
N GLU A 63 7.99 -1.88 4.24
CA GLU A 63 8.87 -2.86 4.90
C GLU A 63 9.52 -2.28 6.15
N LEU A 64 10.16 -1.10 6.04
CA LEU A 64 10.81 -0.44 7.17
C LEU A 64 9.83 -0.11 8.29
N THR A 65 8.66 0.46 7.94
CA THR A 65 7.64 0.83 8.94
C THR A 65 6.98 -0.40 9.56
N SER A 66 6.87 -1.51 8.83
CA SER A 66 6.39 -2.78 9.37
C SER A 66 7.36 -3.36 10.40
N GLU A 67 8.67 -3.26 10.15
CA GLU A 67 9.69 -3.66 11.14
C GLU A 67 9.63 -2.79 12.40
N ILE A 68 9.46 -1.47 12.24
CA ILE A 68 9.29 -0.54 13.37
C ILE A 68 8.04 -0.92 14.18
N LYS A 69 6.91 -1.19 13.51
CA LYS A 69 5.68 -1.64 14.16
C LYS A 69 5.86 -2.97 14.89
N ARG A 70 6.59 -3.91 14.29
CA ARG A 70 6.86 -5.22 14.92
C ARG A 70 7.65 -5.05 16.22
N LYS A 71 8.72 -4.27 16.20
CA LYS A 71 9.49 -3.95 17.42
C LYS A 71 8.63 -3.22 18.45
N MET A 72 7.79 -2.29 18.01
CA MET A 72 6.87 -1.56 18.90
C MET A 72 5.86 -2.50 19.58
N MET A 73 5.42 -3.56 18.89
CA MET A 73 4.56 -4.60 19.46
C MET A 73 5.31 -5.57 20.38
N GLU A 74 6.54 -5.99 20.05
CA GLU A 74 7.38 -6.84 20.91
C GLU A 74 7.63 -6.21 22.28
N TYR A 75 7.74 -4.89 22.33
CA TYR A 75 7.91 -4.13 23.57
C TYR A 75 6.65 -3.98 24.42
N ASN A 76 5.47 -4.33 23.89
CA ASN A 76 4.20 -4.20 24.61
C ASN A 76 3.79 -5.57 25.20
N PRO A 77 3.67 -5.70 26.53
CA PRO A 77 3.35 -6.98 27.14
C PRO A 77 1.92 -7.46 26.85
N TYR A 78 1.00 -6.55 26.51
CA TYR A 78 -0.41 -6.87 26.29
C TYR A 78 -0.87 -6.53 24.87
N VAL A 79 -1.63 -7.44 24.27
CA VAL A 79 -2.25 -7.23 22.95
C VAL A 79 -3.40 -6.25 23.12
N GLY A 80 -3.22 -5.00 22.66
CA GLY A 80 -4.28 -3.99 22.59
C GLY A 80 -4.06 -2.70 23.39
N GLU A 81 -3.01 -2.61 24.22
CA GLU A 81 -2.69 -1.34 24.89
C GLU A 81 -2.10 -0.31 23.92
N LYS A 82 -2.58 0.93 24.03
CA LYS A 82 -2.04 2.07 23.31
C LYS A 82 -0.67 2.40 23.89
N GLN A 83 0.27 2.85 23.05
CA GLN A 83 1.54 3.38 23.56
C GLN A 83 1.32 4.72 24.27
N ASP A 84 1.71 4.81 25.54
CA ASP A 84 1.52 6.01 26.38
C ASP A 84 2.48 7.16 26.04
N LYS A 85 3.63 6.83 25.45
CA LYS A 85 4.72 7.79 25.18
C LYS A 85 5.03 7.86 23.70
N GLU A 86 5.47 9.03 23.26
CA GLU A 86 5.99 9.22 21.91
C GLU A 86 7.19 8.31 21.65
N VAL A 87 7.31 7.82 20.42
CA VAL A 87 8.34 6.88 20.00
C VAL A 87 9.41 7.59 19.21
N TYR A 88 10.67 7.37 19.58
CA TYR A 88 11.86 7.78 18.84
C TYR A 88 12.58 6.56 18.27
N VAL A 89 12.83 6.55 16.96
CA VAL A 89 13.52 5.45 16.27
C VAL A 89 15.01 5.77 16.16
N LYS A 90 15.85 4.90 16.73
CA LYS A 90 17.31 4.97 16.71
C LYS A 90 17.84 3.89 15.76
N PHE A 91 18.62 4.29 14.76
CA PHE A 91 19.28 3.38 13.82
C PHE A 91 20.69 3.01 14.29
N LYS A 92 21.24 1.92 13.75
CA LYS A 92 22.59 1.47 14.05
C LYS A 92 23.63 2.47 13.50
N GLY A 93 24.57 2.89 14.33
CA GLY A 93 25.65 3.83 13.96
C GLY A 93 25.40 5.30 14.29
N GLU A 94 24.25 5.66 14.85
CA GLU A 94 24.00 7.01 15.37
C GLU A 94 24.56 7.19 16.78
N GLN A 95 25.27 8.32 17.01
CA GLN A 95 25.69 8.73 18.36
C GLN A 95 24.47 8.88 19.28
N GLU A 96 24.69 8.62 20.57
CA GLU A 96 23.66 8.67 21.61
C GLU A 96 22.80 9.93 21.47
N THR A 97 21.48 9.72 21.47
CA THR A 97 20.51 10.80 21.44
C THR A 97 20.80 11.80 22.56
N PRO A 98 20.72 13.12 22.30
CA PRO A 98 20.85 14.13 23.35
C PRO A 98 19.83 13.83 24.46
N ALA A 99 20.27 13.92 25.72
CA ALA A 99 19.50 13.52 26.89
C ALA A 99 18.10 14.16 26.98
N ASP A 100 17.89 15.32 26.35
CA ASP A 100 16.59 15.99 26.29
C ASP A 100 15.55 15.28 25.41
N VAL A 101 15.97 14.50 24.41
CA VAL A 101 15.04 13.67 23.60
C VAL A 101 14.60 12.43 24.37
N VAL A 102 15.44 11.97 25.31
CA VAL A 102 15.17 10.80 26.16
C VAL A 102 14.25 11.15 27.34
N LYS A 103 14.14 12.43 27.71
CA LYS A 103 13.22 12.91 28.76
C LYS A 103 11.77 12.85 28.28
N GLY A 104 11.21 11.64 28.25
CA GLY A 104 9.78 11.38 28.05
C GLY A 104 9.41 10.54 26.82
N LYS A 105 10.33 10.36 25.85
CA LYS A 105 10.08 9.57 24.63
C LYS A 105 10.72 8.17 24.72
N ARG A 106 10.05 7.17 24.18
CA ARG A 106 10.48 5.76 24.16
C ARG A 106 11.44 5.52 22.98
N VAL A 107 12.62 4.97 23.24
CA VAL A 107 13.63 4.69 22.20
C VAL A 107 13.44 3.28 21.64
N LEU A 108 13.28 3.17 20.33
CA LEU A 108 13.28 1.90 19.60
C LEU A 108 14.58 1.75 18.82
N GLU A 109 15.33 0.68 19.10
CA GLU A 109 16.60 0.40 18.43
C GLU A 109 16.40 -0.47 17.18
N MET A 110 16.85 0.02 16.04
CA MET A 110 16.83 -0.65 14.75
C MET A 110 18.23 -1.16 14.38
N GLU A 111 18.32 -2.39 13.89
CA GLU A 111 19.60 -3.01 13.50
C GLU A 111 20.13 -2.50 12.17
N LYS A 112 19.25 -1.90 11.35
CA LYS A 112 19.60 -1.32 10.05
C LYS A 112 20.26 0.04 10.21
N GLU A 113 21.06 0.40 9.22
CA GLU A 113 21.59 1.76 9.05
C GLU A 113 20.46 2.71 8.65
N ARG A 114 20.60 4.00 8.98
CA ARG A 114 19.59 5.01 8.64
C ARG A 114 19.55 5.23 7.13
N PRO A 115 18.40 5.01 6.45
CA PRO A 115 18.28 5.33 5.05
C PRO A 115 18.34 6.84 4.81
N THR A 116 18.96 7.29 3.71
CA THR A 116 19.14 8.72 3.37
C THR A 116 17.83 9.51 3.30
N TRP A 117 16.73 8.85 2.91
CA TRP A 117 15.40 9.48 2.81
C TRP A 117 14.68 9.60 4.17
N PHE A 118 15.12 8.86 5.20
CA PHE A 118 14.54 8.92 6.53
C PHE A 118 15.23 10.01 7.36
N LYS A 119 14.84 11.27 7.17
CA LYS A 119 15.46 12.43 7.85
C LYS A 119 15.21 12.40 9.36
N LYS A 120 16.18 12.90 10.14
CA LYS A 120 16.03 13.10 11.58
C LYS A 120 15.06 14.26 11.83
N LEU A 121 14.04 14.03 12.63
CA LEU A 121 13.20 15.10 13.17
C LEU A 121 14.00 15.84 14.24
N THR A 122 14.65 16.94 13.87
CA THR A 122 15.12 17.95 14.82
C THR A 122 13.94 18.85 15.16
N LEU A 123 13.42 18.77 16.39
CA LEU A 123 12.56 19.81 16.93
C LEU A 123 13.43 21.09 16.96
N LYS A 124 13.07 22.09 16.15
CA LYS A 124 13.57 23.45 16.40
C LYS A 124 12.91 23.91 17.69
N GLU A 125 13.73 24.42 18.61
CA GLU A 125 13.28 25.09 19.83
C GLU A 125 12.29 26.23 19.52
#